data_AF-A0A699V3L2-F1
#
_entry.id   AF-A0A699V3L2-F1
#
_cell.length_a   1.000
_cell.length_b   1.000
_cell.length_c   1.000
_cell.angle_alpha   90.00
_cell.angle_beta   90.00
_cell.angle_gamma   90.00
#
_symmetry.space_group_name_H-M   'P 1'
#
loop_
_entity.id
_entity.type
_entity.pdbx_description
1 polymer ?
#
loop_
_entity_poly.entity_id
_entity_poly.type
_entity_poly.pdbx_seq_one_letter_code
_entity_poly.pdbx_strand_id
1 'polypeptide(L)' 'MDKLARIYLKEVVTRHGIPVSIISDRDPRFASNFWRSLQNALGTRLDMSTAYHPETDGQSERTIQTLEDMLRA' A
#
# COMPACT_ATOMS: atom_id res chain seq x y z
N MET A 1 7.55 -16.03 -0.51
CA MET A 1 6.36 -15.24 -0.12
C MET A 1 6.39 -14.88 1.36
N ASP A 2 6.72 -15.83 2.23
CA ASP A 2 6.79 -15.61 3.69
C ASP A 2 7.72 -14.47 4.12
N LYS A 3 8.84 -14.27 3.42
CA LYS A 3 9.75 -13.14 3.69
C LYS A 3 9.05 -11.79 3.48
N LEU A 4 8.27 -11.64 2.41
CA LEU A 4 7.55 -10.38 2.11
C LEU A 4 6.46 -10.11 3.14
N ALA A 5 5.70 -11.13 3.51
CA ALA A 5 4.69 -11.01 4.57
C ALA A 5 5.34 -10.61 5.91
N ARG A 6 6.45 -11.26 6.29
CA ARG A 6 7.19 -10.93 7.52
C ARG A 6 7.71 -9.49 7.52
N ILE A 7 8.29 -9.03 6.40
CA ILE A 7 8.76 -7.64 6.27
C ILE A 7 7.60 -6.67 6.38
N TYR A 8 6.49 -6.91 5.67
CA TYR A 8 5.32 -6.04 5.74
C TYR A 8 4.73 -5.95 7.16
N LEU A 9 4.59 -7.08 7.85
CA LEU A 9 4.11 -7.10 9.23
C LEU A 9 5.03 -6.34 10.19
N LYS A 10 6.34 -6.57 10.05
CA LYS A 10 7.35 -5.95 10.92
C LYS A 10 7.46 -4.45 10.68
N GLU A 11 7.51 -4.02 9.42
CA GLU A 11 7.84 -2.63 9.09
C GLU A 11 6.60 -1.74 8.97
N VAL A 12 5.46 -2.27 8.54
CA VAL A 12 4.23 -1.49 8.33
C VAL A 12 3.23 -1.73 9.46
N VAL A 13 2.79 -2.98 9.66
CA VAL A 13 1.71 -3.28 10.61
C VAL A 13 2.11 -3.00 12.06
N THR A 14 3.37 -3.26 12.42
CA THR A 14 3.84 -2.96 13.79
C THR A 14 3.85 -1.46 14.09
N ARG A 15 4.06 -0.60 13.08
CA ARG A 15 4.11 0.86 13.26
C ARG A 15 2.75 1.53 13.17
N HIS A 16 1.86 0.99 12.32
CA HIS A 16 0.60 1.65 11.97
C HIS A 16 -0.65 0.86 12.37
N GLY A 17 -0.48 -0.35 12.88
CA GLY A 17 -1.58 -1.29 13.11
C GLY A 17 -2.08 -1.92 11.81
N ILE A 18 -3.15 -2.71 11.93
CA ILE A 18 -3.85 -3.27 10.78
C ILE A 18 -4.93 -2.26 10.35
N PRO A 19 -4.87 -1.72 9.12
CA PRO A 19 -5.87 -0.79 8.64
C PRO A 19 -7.20 -1.51 8.35
N VAL A 20 -8.32 -0.81 8.52
CA VAL A 20 -9.65 -1.33 8.14
C VAL A 20 -9.76 -1.50 6.61
N SER A 21 -9.18 -0.57 5.85
CA SER A 21 -9.15 -0.62 4.39
C SER A 21 -7.90 0.03 3.81
N ILE A 22 -7.49 -0.43 2.63
CA ILE A 22 -6.41 0.13 1.82
C ILE A 22 -6.97 0.39 0.43
N ILE A 23 -6.73 1.59 -0.10
CA ILE A 23 -6.93 1.90 -1.52
C ILE A 23 -5.56 1.87 -2.17
N SER A 24 -5.43 1.09 -3.24
CA SER A 24 -4.18 0.93 -3.99
C SER A 24 -4.41 1.18 -5.46
N ASP A 25 -3.38 1.65 -6.16
CA ASP A 25 -3.39 1.66 -7.62
C ASP A 25 -3.43 0.24 -8.21
N ARG A 26 -3.50 0.17 -9.53
CA ARG A 26 -3.56 -1.10 -10.28
C ARG A 26 -2.19 -1.69 -10.60
N ASP A 27 -1.13 -1.32 -9.88
CA ASP A 27 0.17 -1.93 -10.06
C ASP A 27 0.06 -3.46 -9.83
N PRO A 28 0.67 -4.29 -10.71
CA PRO A 28 0.60 -5.75 -10.59
C PRO A 28 1.02 -6.30 -9.22
N ARG A 29 1.90 -5.61 -8.49
CA ARG A 29 2.33 -5.98 -7.13
C ARG A 29 1.15 -5.96 -6.17
N PHE A 30 0.33 -4.92 -6.22
CA PHE A 30 -0.85 -4.76 -5.37
C PHE A 30 -2.08 -5.49 -5.94
N ALA A 31 -2.16 -5.68 -7.25
CA ALA A 31 -3.19 -6.51 -7.86
C ALA A 31 -2.95 -8.03 -7.66
N SER A 32 -1.75 -8.43 -7.23
CA SER A 32 -1.33 -9.82 -7.10
C SER A 32 -2.20 -10.64 -6.14
N ASN A 33 -2.32 -11.94 -6.41
CA ASN A 33 -3.01 -12.89 -5.53
C ASN A 33 -2.40 -12.93 -4.13
N PHE A 34 -1.08 -12.74 -4.03
CA PHE A 34 -0.39 -12.68 -2.75
C PHE A 34 -0.86 -11.51 -1.91
N TRP A 35 -0.87 -10.30 -2.48
CA TRP A 35 -1.28 -9.11 -1.75
C TRP A 35 -2.75 -9.19 -1.33
N ARG A 36 -3.63 -9.63 -2.25
CA ARG A 36 -5.05 -9.87 -1.94
C ARG A 36 -5.23 -10.87 -0.78
N SER A 37 -4.56 -12.01 -0.84
CA SER A 37 -4.64 -13.03 0.21
C SER A 37 -4.07 -12.55 1.55
N LEU A 38 -2.98 -11.78 1.53
CA LEU A 38 -2.38 -11.21 2.74
C LEU A 38 -3.35 -10.22 3.41
N GLN A 39 -3.93 -9.29 2.65
CA GLN A 39 -4.87 -8.33 3.20
C GLN A 39 -6.15 -8.99 3.71
N ASN A 40 -6.67 -9.99 2.99
CA ASN A 40 -7.80 -10.79 3.45
C ASN A 40 -7.50 -11.52 4.78
N ALA A 41 -6.31 -12.11 4.92
CA ALA A 41 -5.89 -12.78 6.16
C ALA A 41 -5.73 -11.81 7.34
N LEU A 42 -5.42 -10.54 7.06
CA LEU A 42 -5.35 -9.48 8.07
C LEU A 42 -6.72 -8.86 8.39
N GLY A 43 -7.77 -9.17 7.61
CA GLY A 43 -9.09 -8.54 7.74
C GLY A 43 -9.15 -7.13 7.14
N THR A 44 -8.16 -6.75 6.33
CA THR A 44 -8.11 -5.47 5.64
C THR A 44 -8.89 -5.53 4.33
N ARG A 45 -9.81 -4.59 4.10
CA ARG A 45 -10.45 -4.45 2.78
C ARG A 45 -9.49 -3.80 1.79
N LEU A 46 -9.22 -4.47 0.67
CA LEU A 46 -8.36 -3.94 -0.39
C LEU A 46 -9.19 -3.49 -1.60
N ASP A 47 -9.22 -2.19 -1.84
CA ASP A 47 -9.92 -1.54 -2.94
C ASP A 47 -8.90 -1.03 -3.98
N MET A 48 -9.23 -1.15 -5.27
CA MET A 48 -8.37 -0.70 -6.37
C MET A 48 -8.86 0.64 -6.89
N SER A 49 -7.96 1.64 -6.97
CA SER A 49 -8.27 2.92 -7.60
C SER A 49 -8.62 2.72 -9.09
N THR A 50 -9.40 3.64 -9.65
CA THR A 50 -9.68 3.64 -11.08
C THR A 50 -8.52 4.26 -11.84
N ALA A 51 -8.31 3.86 -13.09
CA ALA A 51 -7.37 4.57 -13.96
C ALA A 51 -7.76 6.05 -14.03
N TYR A 52 -6.77 6.95 -13.96
CA TYR A 52 -6.96 8.41 -13.99
C TYR A 52 -7.77 8.97 -12.82
N HIS A 53 -7.51 8.52 -11.58
CA HIS A 53 -8.10 9.09 -10.36
C HIS A 53 -7.07 9.90 -9.54
N PRO A 54 -6.57 11.04 -10.06
CA PRO A 54 -5.55 11.84 -9.37
C PRO A 54 -6.01 12.37 -8.01
N GLU A 55 -7.31 12.40 -7.71
CA GLU A 55 -7.79 12.76 -6.36
C GLU A 55 -7.51 11.67 -5.31
N THR A 56 -7.65 10.40 -5.68
CA THR A 56 -7.47 9.27 -4.76
C THR A 56 -5.99 9.00 -4.51
N ASP A 57 -5.19 8.98 -5.58
CA ASP A 57 -3.78 8.64 -5.50
C ASP A 57 -2.91 9.89 -5.23
N GLY A 58 -3.44 11.09 -5.47
CA GLY A 58 -2.69 12.35 -5.37
C GLY A 58 -2.16 12.69 -3.97
N GLN A 59 -2.81 12.21 -2.90
CA GLN A 59 -2.25 12.38 -1.55
C GLN A 59 -0.98 11.56 -1.36
N SER A 60 -1.01 10.30 -1.80
CA SER A 60 0.15 9.41 -1.77
C SER A 60 1.27 9.93 -2.69
N GLU A 61 0.93 10.36 -3.92
CA GLU A 61 1.88 10.93 -4.87
C GLU A 61 2.58 12.18 -4.33
N ARG A 62 1.83 13.13 -3.74
CA ARG A 62 2.42 14.33 -3.12
C ARG A 62 3.32 13.99 -1.94
N THR A 63 2.92 13.02 -1.12
CA THR A 63 3.73 12.56 0.01
C THR A 63 5.04 11.93 -0.47
N ILE A 64 4.98 11.09 -1.50
CA ILE A 64 6.17 10.48 -2.13
C ILE A 64 7.08 11.56 -2.70
N GLN A 65 6.54 12.53 -3.46
CA GLN A 65 7.33 13.63 -4.02
C GLN A 65 8.05 14.43 -2.93
N THR A 66 7.34 14.77 -1.85
CA THR A 66 7.94 15.50 -0.72
C THR A 66 9.11 14.72 -0.11
N LEU A 67 8.96 13.39 0.05
CA LEU A 67 10.02 12.53 0.56
C LEU A 67 11.20 12.42 -0.43
N GLU A 68 10.93 12.32 -1.73
CA GLU A 68 11.98 12.31 -2.75
C GLU A 68 12.79 13.61 -2.75
N ASP A 69 12.12 14.76 -2.65
CA ASP A 69 12.77 16.08 -2.62
C ASP A 69 13.67 16.22 -1.39
N MET A 70 13.23 15.72 -0.22
CA MET A 70 14.03 15.68 1.00
C MET A 70 15.28 14.79 0.88
N LEU A 71 15.20 13.70 0.11
CA LEU A 71 16.32 12.75 -0.07
C LEU A 71 17.31 13.18 -1.14
N ARG A 72 16.92 14.08 -2.05
CA ARG A 72 17.79 14.64 -3.10
C ARG A 72 18.62 15.84 -2.64
N ALA A 73 18.26 16.44 -1.50
CA ALA A 73 19.00 17.52 -0.84
C ALA A 73 20.26 17.00 -0.13
#